data_AF-A0A497FFP0-F1
#
_entry.id   AF-A0A497FFP0-F1
#
_cell.length_a   1.000
_cell.length_b   1.000
_cell.length_c   1.000
_cell.angle_alpha   90.00
_cell.angle_beta   90.00
_cell.angle_gamma   90.00
#
_symmetry.space_group_name_H-M   'P 1'
#
loop_
_entity.id
_entity.type
_entity.pdbx_description
1 polymer ?
#
loop_
_entity_poly.entity_id
_entity_poly.type
_entity_poly.pdbx_seq_one_letter_code
_entity_poly.pdbx_strand_id
1 'polypeptide(L)'
;MKDYIRFLLLLVAFIIVYSSIAVSIMLSPWFSWSRNALSDLGHCMKSGVAVIFNFGLITGGLILALYSTIYLRRETKASWIILFLSGY
;
A
#
# COMPACT_ATOMS: atom_id res chain seq x y z
N MET A 1 16.46 -9.44 16.17
CA MET A 1 15.01 -9.12 16.15
C MET A 1 14.26 -10.38 15.76
N LYS A 2 13.16 -10.68 16.44
CA LYS A 2 12.45 -11.96 16.28
C LYS A 2 11.62 -11.95 14.98
N ASP A 3 11.57 -13.09 14.28
CA ASP A 3 10.95 -13.21 12.94
C ASP A 3 9.49 -12.79 12.88
N TYR A 4 8.77 -12.89 14.01
CA TYR A 4 7.39 -12.41 14.09
C TYR A 4 7.26 -10.90 13.85
N ILE A 5 8.30 -10.08 14.12
CA ILE A 5 8.26 -8.63 13.87
C ILE A 5 8.26 -8.37 12.36
N ARG A 6 9.08 -9.12 11.61
CA ARG A 6 9.14 -9.04 10.14
C ARG A 6 7.79 -9.39 9.54
N PHE A 7 7.21 -10.51 9.99
CA PHE A 7 5.90 -10.96 9.57
C PHE A 7 4.79 -9.95 9.91
N LEU A 8 4.80 -9.41 11.13
CA LEU A 8 3.80 -8.43 11.57
C LEU A 8 3.85 -7.14 10.72
N LEU A 9 5.03 -6.64 10.39
CA LEU A 9 5.18 -5.44 9.55
C LEU A 9 4.58 -5.65 8.16
N LEU A 10 4.85 -6.79 7.52
CA LEU A 10 4.28 -7.14 6.23
C LEU A 10 2.75 -7.29 6.30
N LEU A 11 2.26 -7.95 7.35
CA LEU A 11 0.82 -8.13 7.58
C LEU A 11 0.11 -6.79 7.78
N VAL A 12 0.70 -5.89 8.57
CA VAL A 12 0.15 -4.54 8.80
C VAL A 12 0.14 -3.73 7.50
N ALA A 13 1.21 -3.75 6.71
CA ALA A 13 1.24 -3.07 5.41
C ALA A 13 0.13 -3.58 4.48
N PHE A 14 -0.04 -4.90 4.39
CA PHE A 14 -1.10 -5.52 3.60
C PHE A 14 -2.48 -5.08 4.07
N ILE A 15 -2.75 -5.18 5.38
CA ILE A 15 -4.05 -4.80 5.95
C ILE A 15 -4.35 -3.32 5.66
N ILE A 16 -3.39 -2.41 5.87
CA ILE A 16 -3.59 -0.97 5.63
C ILE A 16 -3.97 -0.70 4.17
N VAL A 17 -3.23 -1.27 3.22
CA VAL A 17 -3.48 -1.07 1.78
C VAL A 17 -4.85 -1.59 1.39
N TYR A 18 -5.12 -2.87 1.65
CA TYR A 18 -6.35 -3.50 1.16
C TYR A 18 -7.60 -3.01 1.91
N SER A 19 -7.51 -2.70 3.20
CA SER A 19 -8.63 -2.08 3.92
C SER A 19 -8.93 -0.67 3.40
N SER A 20 -7.90 0.15 3.12
CA SER A 20 -8.10 1.50 2.59
C SER A 20 -8.72 1.46 1.19
N ILE A 21 -8.29 0.52 0.33
CA ILE A 21 -8.91 0.28 -0.97
C ILE A 21 -10.38 -0.16 -0.81
N ALA A 22 -10.64 -1.17 0.03
CA ALA A 22 -11.97 -1.72 0.23
C ALA A 22 -12.94 -0.65 0.76
N VAL A 23 -12.54 0.12 1.78
CA VAL A 23 -13.32 1.22 2.33
C VAL A 23 -13.57 2.30 1.27
N SER A 24 -12.57 2.65 0.47
CA SER A 24 -12.72 3.65 -0.61
C SER A 24 -13.74 3.20 -1.66
N ILE A 25 -13.74 1.91 -2.04
CA ILE A 25 -14.73 1.33 -2.97
C ILE A 25 -16.12 1.34 -2.33
N MET A 26 -16.25 0.89 -1.09
CA MET A 26 -17.55 0.83 -0.39
C MET A 26 -18.21 2.20 -0.24
N LEU A 27 -17.40 3.24 -0.04
CA LEU A 27 -17.85 4.63 0.09
C LEU A 27 -18.03 5.34 -1.26
N SER A 28 -17.77 4.67 -2.38
CA SER A 28 -17.86 5.25 -3.73
C SER A 28 -18.87 4.50 -4.61
N PRO A 29 -20.20 4.79 -4.48
CA PRO A 29 -21.24 4.10 -5.26
C PRO A 29 -21.09 4.21 -6.79
N TRP A 30 -20.35 5.21 -7.26
CA TRP A 30 -20.06 5.43 -8.68
C TRP A 30 -18.96 4.51 -9.23
N PHE A 31 -18.16 3.88 -8.36
CA PHE A 31 -17.03 3.06 -8.77
C PHE A 31 -17.49 1.77 -9.44
N SER A 32 -16.93 1.48 -10.61
CA SER A 32 -17.22 0.29 -11.39
C SER A 32 -15.92 -0.30 -11.93
N TRP A 33 -15.64 -1.56 -11.59
CA TRP A 33 -14.41 -2.25 -12.01
C TRP A 33 -14.19 -2.29 -13.53
N SER A 34 -15.27 -2.25 -14.33
CA SER A 34 -15.18 -2.28 -15.80
C SER A 34 -15.05 -0.90 -16.43
N ARG A 35 -15.35 0.19 -15.70
CA ARG A 35 -15.41 1.55 -16.24
C ARG A 35 -14.42 2.53 -15.60
N ASN A 36 -13.93 2.21 -14.40
CA ASN A 36 -13.05 3.07 -13.63
C ASN A 36 -11.68 2.42 -13.44
N ALA A 37 -10.65 3.25 -13.41
CA ALA A 37 -9.37 2.83 -12.88
C ALA A 37 -9.45 2.82 -11.34
N LEU A 38 -8.74 1.91 -10.69
CA LEU A 38 -8.67 1.89 -9.22
C LEU A 38 -8.14 3.22 -8.66
N SER A 39 -7.21 3.85 -9.38
CA SER A 39 -6.66 5.16 -9.03
C SER A 39 -7.65 6.32 -9.15
N ASP A 40 -8.80 6.16 -9.82
CA ASP A 40 -9.85 7.18 -9.84
C ASP A 40 -10.36 7.48 -8.41
N LEU A 41 -10.33 6.49 -7.52
CA LEU A 41 -10.65 6.65 -6.10
C LEU A 41 -9.68 7.63 -5.41
N GLY A 42 -8.43 7.71 -5.87
CA GLY A 42 -7.39 8.60 -5.35
C GLY A 42 -7.42 10.02 -5.94
N HIS A 43 -8.34 10.34 -6.85
CA HIS A 43 -8.35 11.64 -7.53
C HIS A 43 -9.01 12.73 -6.67
N CYS A 44 -8.21 13.67 -6.13
CA CYS A 44 -8.66 14.66 -5.14
C CYS A 44 -9.82 15.58 -5.58
N MET A 45 -9.90 15.92 -6.87
CA MET A 45 -10.98 16.76 -7.41
C MET A 45 -12.28 16.00 -7.73
N LYS A 46 -12.22 14.66 -7.85
CA LYS A 46 -13.34 13.83 -8.34
C LYS A 46 -13.88 12.86 -7.31
N SER A 47 -13.08 12.54 -6.29
CA SER A 47 -13.37 11.50 -5.32
C SER A 47 -13.28 12.04 -3.89
N GLY A 48 -14.40 11.97 -3.16
CA GLY A 48 -14.44 12.30 -1.73
C GLY A 48 -13.65 11.34 -0.84
N VAL A 49 -13.24 10.17 -1.36
CA VAL A 49 -12.45 9.17 -0.62
C VAL A 49 -10.95 9.22 -0.95
N ALA A 50 -10.51 10.21 -1.74
CA ALA A 50 -9.12 10.31 -2.20
C ALA A 50 -8.10 10.31 -1.07
N VAL A 51 -8.43 10.93 0.07
CA VAL A 51 -7.55 10.93 1.25
C VAL A 51 -7.41 9.52 1.82
N ILE A 52 -8.50 8.77 1.98
CA ILE A 52 -8.48 7.40 2.52
C ILE A 52 -7.66 6.49 1.61
N PHE A 53 -7.93 6.55 0.30
CA PHE A 53 -7.24 5.75 -0.70
C PHE A 53 -5.73 6.04 -0.72
N ASN A 54 -5.35 7.30 -0.94
CA ASN A 54 -3.95 7.68 -1.10
C ASN A 54 -3.17 7.52 0.20
N PHE A 55 -3.75 7.88 1.34
CA PHE A 55 -3.08 7.73 2.64
C PHE A 55 -2.80 6.27 2.96
N GLY A 56 -3.75 5.37 2.68
CA GLY A 56 -3.55 3.93 2.79
C GLY A 56 -2.41 3.39 1.94
N LEU A 57 -2.38 3.77 0.65
CA LEU A 57 -1.32 3.35 -0.27
C LEU A 57 0.05 3.89 0.15
N ILE A 58 0.15 5.18 0.46
CA ILE A 58 1.41 5.81 0.89
C ILE A 58 1.93 5.18 2.18
N THR A 59 1.05 4.95 3.16
CA THR A 59 1.44 4.36 4.44
C THR A 59 1.92 2.91 4.27
N GLY A 60 1.20 2.11 3.48
CA GLY A 60 1.62 0.74 3.17
C GLY A 60 2.94 0.68 2.41
N GLY A 61 3.09 1.52 1.37
CA GLY A 61 4.31 1.63 0.59
C GLY A 61 5.51 2.07 1.43
N LEU A 62 5.32 3.03 2.36
CA LEU A 62 6.36 3.46 3.29
C LEU A 62 6.80 2.32 4.22
N ILE A 63 5.86 1.54 4.76
CA ILE A 63 6.19 0.37 5.60
C ILE A 63 6.97 -0.66 4.80
N LEU A 64 6.60 -0.93 3.54
CA LEU A 64 7.32 -1.85 2.66
C LEU A 64 8.73 -1.36 2.31
N ALA A 65 8.90 -0.07 2.03
CA ALA A 65 10.20 0.53 1.74
C ALA A 65 11.14 0.46 2.96
N LEU A 66 10.62 0.75 4.16
CA LEU A 66 11.35 0.58 5.43
C LEU A 66 11.68 -0.89 5.68
N TYR A 67 10.73 -1.80 5.43
CA TYR A 67 10.96 -3.23 5.57
C TYR A 67 12.10 -3.70 4.65
N SER A 68 12.07 -3.27 3.40
CA SER A 68 13.08 -3.60 2.40
C SER A 68 14.50 -3.15 2.81
N THR A 69 14.63 -1.89 3.23
CA THR A 69 15.93 -1.29 3.59
C THR A 69 16.52 -1.86 4.88
N ILE A 70 15.68 -2.14 5.88
CA ILE A 70 16.13 -2.59 7.21
C ILE A 70 16.38 -4.10 7.21
N TYR A 71 15.47 -4.91 6.65
CA TYR A 71 15.47 -6.36 6.81
C TYR A 71 15.97 -7.10 5.56
N LEU A 72 15.55 -6.68 4.37
CA LEU A 72 15.82 -7.42 3.14
C LEU A 72 17.23 -7.15 2.59
N ARG A 73 17.81 -5.98 2.91
CA ARG A 73 19.20 -5.61 2.56
C ARG A 73 20.24 -6.65 2.98
N ARG A 74 19.98 -7.40 4.05
CA ARG A 74 20.92 -8.40 4.60
C ARG A 74 20.83 -9.77 3.93
N GLU A 75 19.72 -10.08 3.28
CA GLU A 75 19.42 -11.44 2.81
C GLU A 75 19.73 -11.62 1.31
N THR A 76 19.44 -10.62 0.46
CA THR A 76 19.61 -10.72 -1.00
C THR A 76 19.89 -9.36 -1.66
N LYS A 77 21.02 -9.19 -2.39
CA LYS A 77 21.47 -7.87 -2.89
C LYS A 77 20.48 -7.19 -3.86
N ALA A 78 19.73 -7.94 -4.67
CA ALA A 78 18.85 -7.37 -5.69
C ALA A 78 17.43 -7.12 -5.18
N SER A 79 16.88 -8.04 -4.40
CA SER A 79 15.46 -8.00 -4.00
C SER A 79 15.12 -6.79 -3.13
N TRP A 80 16.04 -6.34 -2.28
CA TRP A 80 15.81 -5.13 -1.48
C TRP A 80 15.84 -3.85 -2.32
N ILE A 81 16.68 -3.80 -3.36
CA ILE A 81 16.74 -2.66 -4.28
C ILE A 81 15.43 -2.59 -5.07
N ILE A 82 14.98 -3.72 -5.61
CA ILE A 82 13.72 -3.80 -6.37
C ILE A 82 12.56 -3.38 -5.48
N LEU A 83 12.43 -3.95 -4.27
CA LEU A 83 11.32 -3.62 -3.37
C LEU A 83 11.37 -2.20 -2.81
N PHE A 84 12.57 -1.62 -2.68
CA PHE A 84 12.71 -0.23 -2.25
C PHE A 84 12.34 0.74 -3.38
N LEU A 85 12.82 0.48 -4.60
CA LEU A 85 12.48 1.28 -5.78
C LEU A 85 11.02 1.10 -6.19
N SER A 86 10.47 -0.10 -5.98
CA SER A 86 9.05 -0.40 -6.12
C SER A 86 8.25 -0.07 -4.84
N GLY A 87 8.75 0.80 -3.96
CA GLY A 87 7.91 1.45 -2.95
C GLY A 87 6.72 2.22 -3.57
N TYR A 88 6.65 2.21 -4.90
CA TYR A 88 5.48 2.20 -5.76
C TYR A 88 5.42 0.94 -6.65
#